data_AF-A0A6C0LB57-F1
#
_entry.id   AF-A0A6C0LB57-F1
#
_cell.length_a   1.000
_cell.length_b   1.000
_cell.length_c   1.000
_cell.angle_alpha   90.00
_cell.angle_beta   90.00
_cell.angle_gamma   90.00
#
_symmetry.space_group_name_H-M   'P 1'
#
loop_
_entity.id
_entity.type
_entity.pdbx_description
1 polymer ?
#
loop_
_entity_poly.entity_id
_entity_poly.type
_entity_poly.pdbx_seq_one_letter_code
_entity_poly.pdbx_strand_id
1 'polypeptide(L)'
;MNVKRLLDTNIGHFFISAILGLGLASLFNKVCKDKNCLVFNGPILTEFEGKVYKHGEKCYKYSLNPTKCDKTKRVIDISDPNEGKPAM
;
A
#
# COMPACT_ATOMS: atom_id res chain seq x y z
N MET A 1 -22.79 -37.30 -0.01
CA MET A 1 -21.90 -36.78 1.04
C MET A 1 -22.73 -35.96 2.01
N ASN A 2 -22.69 -36.27 3.32
CA ASN A 2 -23.74 -35.91 4.27
C ASN A 2 -23.51 -34.53 4.92
N VAL A 3 -23.55 -33.46 4.12
CA VAL A 3 -23.41 -32.07 4.59
C VAL A 3 -24.54 -31.61 5.52
N LYS A 4 -25.71 -32.27 5.46
CA LYS A 4 -26.85 -32.01 6.36
C LYS A 4 -26.47 -32.13 7.85
N ARG A 5 -25.60 -33.09 8.18
CA ARG A 5 -25.21 -33.35 9.58
C ARG A 5 -24.29 -32.27 10.16
N LEU A 6 -23.57 -31.54 9.29
CA LEU A 6 -22.73 -30.41 9.67
C LEU A 6 -23.54 -29.12 9.87
N LEU A 7 -24.70 -28.99 9.21
CA LEU A 7 -25.59 -27.83 9.34
C LEU A 7 -26.53 -27.94 10.55
N ASP A 8 -26.92 -29.16 10.95
CA ASP A 8 -27.84 -29.40 12.08
C ASP A 8 -27.18 -29.34 13.45
N THR A 9 -25.84 -29.41 13.53
CA THR A 9 -25.13 -29.39 14.81
C THR A 9 -24.73 -27.96 15.20
N ASN A 10 -24.99 -27.59 16.46
CA ASN A 10 -24.65 -26.26 17.00
C ASN A 10 -23.17 -25.88 16.74
N ILE A 11 -22.26 -26.85 16.83
CA ILE A 11 -20.84 -26.61 16.59
C ILE A 11 -20.57 -26.30 15.11
N GLY A 12 -21.26 -27.01 14.20
CA GLY A 12 -21.07 -26.88 12.77
C GLY A 12 -21.70 -25.61 12.21
N HIS A 13 -22.84 -25.19 12.75
CA HIS A 13 -23.42 -23.87 12.46
C HIS A 13 -22.42 -22.76 12.81
N PHE A 14 -21.79 -22.82 13.98
CA PHE A 14 -20.77 -21.84 14.39
C PHE A 14 -19.56 -21.79 13.43
N PHE A 15 -18.98 -22.95 13.08
CA PHE A 15 -17.85 -22.99 12.15
C PHE A 15 -18.21 -22.52 10.74
N ILE A 16 -19.40 -22.85 10.24
CA ILE A 16 -19.86 -22.43 8.93
C ILE A 16 -20.06 -20.91 8.89
N SER A 17 -20.69 -20.33 9.91
CA SER A 17 -20.82 -18.86 10.02
C SER A 17 -19.46 -18.17 10.07
N ALA A 18 -18.48 -18.72 10.80
CA ALA A 18 -17.13 -18.17 10.88
C ALA A 18 -16.39 -18.25 9.53
N ILE A 19 -16.44 -19.39 8.83
CA ILE A 19 -15.79 -19.57 7.53
C ILE A 19 -16.44 -18.67 6.47
N LEU A 20 -17.76 -18.53 6.48
CA LEU A 20 -18.47 -17.65 5.54
C LEU A 20 -18.15 -16.18 5.82
N GLY A 21 -18.08 -15.76 7.08
CA GLY A 21 -17.68 -14.40 7.46
C GLY A 21 -16.24 -14.07 7.05
N LEU A 22 -15.30 -14.99 7.30
CA LEU A 22 -13.90 -14.84 6.89
C LEU A 22 -13.73 -14.89 5.37
N GLY A 23 -14.46 -15.78 4.69
CA GLY A 23 -14.46 -15.91 3.24
C GLY A 23 -14.99 -14.63 2.58
N LEU A 24 -16.09 -14.08 3.08
CA LEU A 24 -16.63 -12.82 2.58
C LEU A 24 -15.68 -11.65 2.84
N ALA A 25 -15.10 -11.55 4.04
CA ALA A 25 -14.10 -10.53 4.38
C ALA A 25 -12.87 -10.59 3.45
N SER A 26 -12.46 -11.78 3.03
CA SER A 26 -11.32 -11.96 2.11
C SER A 26 -11.58 -11.42 0.70
N LEU A 27 -12.84 -11.35 0.25
CA LEU A 27 -13.19 -10.80 -1.07
C LEU A 27 -13.05 -9.28 -1.12
N PHE A 28 -13.27 -8.59 0.00
CA PHE A 28 -13.15 -7.13 0.11
C PHE A 28 -11.74 -6.67 0.48
N ASN A 29 -10.86 -7.58 0.89
CA ASN A 29 -9.46 -7.24 1.10
C ASN A 29 -8.80 -6.97 -0.26
N LYS A 30 -8.36 -5.72 -0.47
CA LYS A 30 -7.55 -5.35 -1.64
C LYS A 30 -6.32 -6.24 -1.66
N VAL A 31 -6.31 -7.22 -2.56
CA VAL A 31 -5.12 -8.03 -2.80
C VAL A 31 -4.06 -7.12 -3.40
N CYS A 32 -2.95 -6.98 -2.69
CA CYS A 32 -1.77 -6.28 -3.20
C CYS A 32 -1.17 -7.10 -4.33
N LYS A 33 -1.71 -6.89 -5.53
CA LYS A 33 -1.15 -7.45 -6.75
C LYS A 33 -0.12 -6.46 -7.26
N ASP A 34 1.14 -6.88 -7.23
CA ASP A 34 2.29 -6.08 -7.68
C ASP A 34 2.47 -4.76 -6.90
N LYS A 35 2.71 -3.65 -7.60
CA LYS A 35 3.07 -2.35 -7.02
C LYS A 35 1.87 -1.51 -6.55
N ASN A 36 0.64 -2.03 -6.69
CA ASN A 36 -0.60 -1.31 -6.41
C ASN A 36 -0.87 -1.00 -4.92
N CYS A 37 0.03 -1.43 -4.03
CA CYS A 37 -0.01 -1.14 -2.60
C CYS A 37 1.19 -0.33 -2.10
N LEU A 38 2.11 0.06 -2.99
CA LEU A 38 3.25 0.87 -2.62
C LEU A 38 2.90 2.34 -2.83
N VAL A 39 2.72 3.08 -1.73
CA VAL A 39 2.54 4.53 -1.76
C VAL A 39 3.91 5.18 -1.63
N PHE A 40 4.40 5.78 -2.73
CA PHE A 40 5.67 6.49 -2.74
C PHE A 40 5.45 7.96 -2.37
N ASN A 41 5.75 8.31 -1.12
CA ASN A 41 5.75 9.70 -0.67
C ASN A 41 7.11 10.34 -0.97
N GLY A 42 7.18 11.16 -2.02
CA GLY A 42 8.37 11.94 -2.34
C GLY A 42 8.50 13.19 -1.45
N PRO A 43 9.72 13.71 -1.22
CA PRO A 43 9.92 14.98 -0.54
C PRO A 43 9.37 16.14 -1.37
N ILE A 44 8.72 17.11 -0.72
CA ILE A 44 8.19 18.31 -1.37
C ILE A 44 9.38 19.23 -1.73
N LEU A 45 9.61 19.47 -3.03
CA LEU A 45 10.77 20.21 -3.54
C LEU A 45 10.83 21.65 -2.99
N THR A 46 9.68 22.29 -2.81
CA THR A 46 9.56 23.66 -2.28
C THR A 46 10.03 23.80 -0.83
N GLU A 47 10.14 22.70 -0.09
CA GLU A 47 10.67 22.77 1.27
C GLU A 47 12.18 23.01 1.28
N PHE A 48 12.90 22.46 0.29
CA PHE A 48 14.37 22.51 0.24
C PHE A 48 14.91 23.70 -0.57
N GLU A 49 14.10 24.24 -1.48
CA GLU A 49 14.53 25.29 -2.40
C GLU A 49 14.72 26.62 -1.67
N GLY A 50 15.97 27.12 -1.64
CA GLY A 50 16.31 28.41 -1.05
C GLY A 50 16.48 28.43 0.47
N LYS A 51 16.21 27.33 1.18
CA LYS A 51 16.38 27.24 2.63
C LYS A 51 17.78 26.76 3.02
N VAL A 52 18.27 27.27 4.16
CA VAL A 52 19.54 26.88 4.76
C VAL A 52 19.25 26.09 6.03
N TYR A 53 19.81 24.88 6.12
CA TYR A 53 19.59 23.96 7.22
C TYR A 53 20.86 23.86 8.07
N LYS A 54 20.72 24.01 9.38
CA LYS A 54 21.81 23.84 10.34
C LYS A 54 21.87 22.38 10.78
N HIS A 55 23.03 21.75 10.60
CA HIS A 55 23.29 20.41 11.12
C HIS A 55 24.61 20.42 11.89
N GLY A 56 24.51 20.23 13.21
CA GLY A 56 25.61 20.49 14.15
C GLY A 56 26.02 21.97 14.13
N GLU A 57 27.30 22.23 13.87
CA GLU A 57 27.85 23.58 13.79
C GLU A 57 27.85 24.17 12.37
N LYS A 58 27.43 23.41 11.36
CA LYS A 58 27.54 23.80 9.95
C LYS A 58 26.17 24.04 9.32
N CYS A 59 26.12 25.02 8.41
CA CYS A 59 24.93 25.39 7.64
C CYS A 59 25.06 24.86 6.21
N TYR A 60 24.02 24.19 5.73
CA TYR A 60 23.98 23.56 4.41
C TYR A 60 22.81 24.10 3.59
N LYS A 61 23.08 24.39 2.31
CA LYS A 61 22.06 24.74 1.32
C LYS A 61 21.98 23.59 0.33
N TYR A 62 20.80 23.01 0.19
CA TYR A 62 20.57 21.94 -0.77
C TYR A 62 20.19 22.54 -2.13
N SER A 63 20.80 22.03 -3.19
CA SER A 63 20.46 22.36 -4.57
C SER A 63 20.06 21.08 -5.29
N LEU A 64 18.87 21.09 -5.85
CA LEU A 64 18.33 19.97 -6.61
C LEU A 64 18.89 20.02 -8.02
N ASN A 65 19.57 18.95 -8.43
CA ASN A 65 20.06 18.80 -9.79
C ASN A 65 19.27 17.67 -10.48
N PRO A 66 18.55 17.95 -11.57
CA PRO A 66 17.88 16.91 -12.32
C PRO A 66 18.93 15.97 -12.92
N THR A 67 18.79 14.68 -12.65
CA THR A 67 19.68 13.65 -13.18
C THR A 67 18.88 12.58 -13.92
N LYS A 68 19.55 11.87 -14.82
CA LYS A 68 18.95 10.73 -15.51
C LYS A 68 18.78 9.58 -14.52
N CYS A 69 17.65 8.87 -14.63
CA CYS A 69 17.44 7.66 -13.86
C CYS A 69 18.54 6.63 -14.15
N ASP A 70 19.08 6.05 -13.09
CA ASP A 70 20.12 5.03 -13.16
C ASP A 70 19.55 3.74 -13.76
N LYS A 71 20.14 3.27 -14.87
CA LYS A 71 19.68 2.07 -15.59
C LYS A 71 19.90 0.77 -14.81
N THR A 72 20.79 0.77 -13.81
CA THR A 72 21.01 -0.38 -12.92
C THR A 72 19.93 -0.49 -11.85
N LYS A 73 19.14 0.57 -11.65
CA LYS A 73 18.07 0.64 -10.67
C LYS A 73 16.72 0.47 -11.35
N ARG A 74 15.77 -0.12 -10.62
CA ARG A 74 14.38 -0.20 -11.08
C ARG A 74 13.75 1.19 -11.01
N VAL A 75 13.41 1.75 -12.17
CA VAL A 75 12.65 3.00 -12.27
C VAL A 75 11.18 2.69 -11.98
N ILE A 76 10.58 3.44 -11.07
CA ILE A 76 9.18 3.31 -10.66
C ILE A 76 8.50 4.63 -11.02
N ASP A 77 7.40 4.55 -11.76
CA ASP A 77 6.57 5.73 -12.04
C ASP A 77 5.79 6.08 -10.77
N ILE A 78 5.95 7.31 -10.29
CA ILE A 78 5.26 7.83 -9.10
C ILE A 78 3.86 8.34 -9.49
N SER A 79 3.58 8.45 -10.80
CA SER A 79 2.37 9.06 -11.37
C SER A 79 1.21 8.08 -11.56
N ASP A 80 1.31 6.84 -11.04
CA ASP A 80 0.25 5.84 -11.23
C ASP A 80 -1.10 6.39 -10.70
N PRO A 81 -2.08 6.67 -11.57
CA PRO A 81 -3.36 7.27 -11.21
C PRO A 81 -4.32 6.27 -10.55
N ASN A 82 -3.84 5.15 -9.99
CA ASN A 82 -4.70 4.26 -9.20
C ASN A 82 -4.89 4.82 -7.79
N GLU A 83 -5.55 5.99 -7.77
CA GLU A 83 -6.79 6.23 -7.05
C GLU A 83 -7.01 5.32 -5.83
N GLY A 84 -7.08 5.97 -4.68
CA GLY A 84 -8.00 5.58 -3.62
C GLY A 84 -9.45 5.71 -4.09
N LYS A 85 -9.84 4.94 -5.11
CA LYS A 85 -11.23 4.54 -5.26
C LYS A 85 -11.41 3.30 -4.39
N PRO A 86 -12.36 3.32 -3.42
CA PRO A 86 -12.88 2.06 -2.93
C PRO A 86 -13.39 1.33 -4.18
N ALA A 87 -12.82 0.14 -4.44
CA ALA A 87 -13.42 -0.76 -5.40
C ALA A 87 -14.73 -1.22 -4.77
N MET A 88 -15.81 -0.52 -5.15
CA MET A 88 -17.23 -0.78 -4.88
C MET A 88 -17.61 -1.04 -3.41
#